data_AF-A0A7X7QIM8-F1
#
_entry.id   AF-A0A7X7QIM8-F1
#
_cell.length_a   1.000
_cell.length_b   1.000
_cell.length_c   1.000
_cell.angle_alpha   90.00
_cell.angle_beta   90.00
_cell.angle_gamma   90.00
#
_symmetry.space_group_name_H-M   'P 1'
#
loop_
_entity.id
_entity.type
_entity.pdbx_description
1 polymer ?
#
loop_
_entity_poly.entity_id
_entity_poly.type
_entity_poly.pdbx_seq_one_letter_code
_entity_poly.pdbx_strand_id
1 'polypeptide(L)'
;MIKNLPVKSVVHKDLTVEGYSRAAVQTYWRVPELKLGFDFGAQPWSFMGTPTWFVSHAHMDHLIALPVYVARRRMMKMTPPVIYMPESTIEPMQRILRLFSRVDRGRLPCELLAARAGDEIELSREHVVTVSATTHTVPSLGFVVWQRRRKLKPEYQGLQGHQIRDLRLGGTE
;
A
#
# COMPACT_ATOMS: atom_id res chain seq x y z
N MET A 1 -4.46 27.88 15.41
CA MET A 1 -4.63 26.42 15.24
C MET A 1 -3.69 25.96 14.14
N ILE A 2 -2.73 25.08 14.43
CA ILE A 2 -1.77 24.60 13.41
C ILE A 2 -2.55 23.70 12.44
N LYS A 3 -2.62 24.10 11.17
CA LYS A 3 -3.22 23.27 10.12
C LYS A 3 -2.25 22.12 9.80
N ASN A 4 -2.75 20.89 9.85
CA ASN A 4 -2.02 19.71 9.38
C ASN A 4 -1.83 19.79 7.85
N LEU A 5 -1.13 18.80 7.29
CA LEU A 5 -1.00 18.61 5.85
C LEU A 5 -2.37 18.58 5.14
N PRO A 6 -2.48 19.12 3.91
CA PRO A 6 -3.74 19.18 3.19
C PRO A 6 -4.24 17.78 2.85
N VAL A 7 -5.53 17.54 3.03
CA VAL A 7 -6.19 16.29 2.64
C VAL A 7 -7.50 16.64 1.95
N LYS A 8 -7.71 16.05 0.78
CA LYS A 8 -9.01 15.99 0.11
C LYS A 8 -9.56 14.58 0.28
N SER A 9 -10.88 14.44 0.32
CA SER A 9 -11.56 13.15 0.44
C SER A 9 -12.66 13.06 -0.60
N VAL A 10 -12.79 11.88 -1.21
CA VAL A 10 -13.87 11.50 -2.11
C VAL A 10 -14.34 10.11 -1.70
N VAL A 11 -15.65 9.94 -1.59
CA VAL A 11 -16.27 8.64 -1.30
C VAL A 11 -16.86 8.07 -2.59
N HIS A 12 -16.57 6.81 -2.88
CA HIS A 12 -17.18 6.07 -3.97
C HIS A 12 -17.62 4.69 -3.47
N LYS A 13 -18.95 4.47 -3.43
CA LYS A 13 -19.56 3.30 -2.76
C LYS A 13 -19.05 3.22 -1.31
N ASP A 14 -18.51 2.07 -0.92
CA ASP A 14 -18.02 1.80 0.44
C ASP A 14 -16.52 2.13 0.61
N LEU A 15 -15.90 2.82 -0.35
CA LEU A 15 -14.49 3.18 -0.30
C LEU A 15 -14.30 4.68 -0.18
N THR A 16 -13.45 5.07 0.78
CA THR A 16 -13.00 6.44 0.94
C THR A 16 -11.62 6.58 0.32
N VAL A 17 -11.47 7.47 -0.66
CA VAL A 17 -10.17 7.84 -1.24
C VAL A 17 -9.80 9.20 -0.69
N GLU A 18 -8.74 9.25 0.12
CA GLU A 18 -8.29 10.50 0.71
C GLU A 18 -6.79 10.73 0.55
N GLY A 19 -6.41 11.98 0.36
CA GLY A 19 -5.03 12.34 0.05
C GLY A 19 -4.90 13.72 -0.56
N TYR A 20 -3.70 14.02 -1.02
CA TYR A 20 -3.40 15.26 -1.71
C TYR A 20 -2.26 15.03 -2.69
N SER A 21 -2.35 15.73 -3.82
CA SER A 21 -1.26 15.78 -4.79
C SER A 21 -1.10 17.19 -5.31
N ARG A 22 0.15 17.62 -5.37
CA ARG A 22 0.61 18.81 -6.08
C ARG A 22 1.93 18.44 -6.74
N ALA A 23 1.96 18.52 -8.06
CA ALA A 23 3.11 18.16 -8.89
C ALA A 23 4.41 18.81 -8.37
N ALA A 24 5.47 18.01 -8.26
CA ALA A 24 6.79 18.40 -7.79
C ALA A 24 6.85 18.92 -6.33
N VAL A 25 5.77 18.74 -5.55
CA VAL A 25 5.72 19.17 -4.15
C VAL A 25 5.47 18.00 -3.23
N GLN A 26 4.33 17.31 -3.39
CA GLN A 26 3.97 16.15 -2.57
C GLN A 26 2.81 15.39 -3.20
N THR A 27 2.87 14.06 -3.13
CA THR A 27 1.76 13.15 -3.45
C THR A 27 1.66 12.08 -2.37
N TYR A 28 0.46 11.90 -1.83
CA TYR A 28 0.13 10.82 -0.88
C TYR A 28 -1.37 10.59 -0.89
N TRP A 29 -1.76 9.32 -0.96
CA TRP A 29 -3.16 8.90 -0.94
C TRP A 29 -3.33 7.65 -0.08
N ARG A 30 -4.53 7.41 0.44
CA ARG A 30 -4.88 6.16 1.07
C ARG A 30 -6.33 5.79 0.81
N VAL A 31 -6.60 4.49 0.98
CA VAL A 31 -7.94 3.92 1.09
C VAL A 31 -8.03 3.25 2.46
N PRO A 32 -8.62 3.91 3.48
CA PRO A 32 -8.63 3.43 4.86
C PRO A 32 -9.25 2.05 5.01
N GLU A 33 -10.34 1.76 4.30
CA GLU A 33 -11.09 0.50 4.39
C GLU A 33 -10.25 -0.69 3.91
N LEU A 34 -9.34 -0.44 2.95
CA LEU A 34 -8.40 -1.45 2.45
C LEU A 34 -7.09 -1.49 3.25
N LYS A 35 -6.88 -0.53 4.16
CA LYS A 35 -5.62 -0.34 4.90
C LYS A 35 -4.41 -0.14 3.95
N LEU A 36 -4.65 0.50 2.81
CA LEU A 36 -3.62 0.74 1.79
C LEU A 36 -3.31 2.22 1.65
N GLY A 37 -2.03 2.52 1.43
CA GLY A 37 -1.54 3.85 1.09
C GLY A 37 -0.68 3.84 -0.18
N PHE A 38 -0.61 5.00 -0.83
CA PHE A 38 0.12 5.20 -2.07
C PHE A 38 0.99 6.46 -1.94
N ASP A 39 2.29 6.30 -2.15
CA ASP A 39 3.34 7.32 -2.05
C ASP A 39 3.49 8.00 -0.67
N PHE A 40 4.65 8.65 -0.47
CA PHE A 40 5.09 9.33 0.75
C PHE A 40 5.64 10.73 0.46
N GLY A 41 4.99 11.52 -0.39
CA GLY A 41 5.38 12.93 -0.59
C GLY A 41 5.26 13.78 0.67
N ALA A 42 4.27 13.48 1.50
CA ALA A 42 4.15 13.94 2.87
C ALA A 42 3.35 12.89 3.66
N GLN A 43 3.19 13.08 4.98
CA GLN A 43 2.45 12.10 5.80
C GLN A 43 1.59 12.78 6.88
N PRO A 44 0.27 12.96 6.63
CA PRO A 44 -0.68 13.48 7.59
C PRO A 44 -0.84 12.58 8.81
N TRP A 45 -1.00 13.15 10.01
CA TRP A 45 -1.24 12.36 11.24
C TRP A 45 -2.41 11.36 11.16
N SER A 46 -3.49 11.68 10.44
CA SER A 46 -4.62 10.75 10.26
C SER A 46 -4.21 9.47 9.52
N PHE A 47 -3.12 9.49 8.75
CA PHE A 47 -2.66 8.38 7.91
C PHE A 47 -1.77 7.39 8.68
N MET A 48 -1.42 7.67 9.95
CA MET A 48 -0.57 6.79 10.76
C MET A 48 -1.12 5.37 10.92
N GLY A 49 -2.45 5.19 10.87
CA GLY A 49 -3.12 3.89 10.96
C GLY A 49 -2.82 2.92 9.80
N THR A 50 -2.50 3.42 8.62
CA THR A 50 -2.35 2.63 7.38
C THR A 50 -1.03 1.86 7.38
N PRO A 51 -1.03 0.51 7.41
CA PRO A 51 0.18 -0.30 7.57
C PRO A 51 0.91 -0.62 6.26
N THR A 52 0.20 -0.72 5.14
CA THR A 52 0.75 -1.20 3.86
C THR A 52 0.75 -0.08 2.84
N TRP A 53 1.91 0.13 2.21
CA TRP A 53 2.11 1.23 1.27
C TRP A 53 2.74 0.78 -0.04
N PHE A 54 2.36 1.45 -1.13
CA PHE A 54 2.91 1.27 -2.46
C PHE A 54 3.51 2.58 -2.95
N VAL A 55 4.81 2.59 -3.23
CA VAL A 55 5.52 3.72 -3.81
C VAL A 55 5.55 3.52 -5.32
N SER A 56 5.04 4.50 -6.06
CA SER A 56 5.00 4.47 -7.52
C SER A 56 6.39 4.63 -8.12
N HIS A 57 7.18 5.59 -7.63
CA HIS A 57 8.52 5.89 -8.14
C HIS A 57 9.35 6.72 -7.15
N ALA A 58 10.62 6.94 -7.50
CA ALA A 58 11.64 7.49 -6.61
C ALA A 58 11.85 9.01 -6.70
N HIS A 59 10.89 9.79 -7.21
CA HIS A 59 10.98 11.24 -7.07
C HIS A 59 10.67 11.67 -5.64
N MET A 60 11.34 12.72 -5.16
CA MET A 60 11.29 13.14 -3.75
C MET A 60 9.86 13.44 -3.28
N ASP A 61 9.03 14.06 -4.13
CA ASP A 61 7.63 14.35 -3.87
C ASP A 61 6.73 13.10 -3.76
N HIS A 62 7.29 11.90 -3.89
CA HIS A 62 6.63 10.61 -3.69
C HIS A 62 7.26 9.74 -2.59
N LEU A 63 8.40 10.12 -1.98
CA LEU A 63 9.09 9.26 -1.00
C LEU A 63 9.66 9.98 0.23
N ILE A 64 9.79 11.30 0.22
CA ILE A 64 10.58 12.05 1.21
C ILE A 64 10.10 11.85 2.65
N ALA A 65 8.81 11.57 2.87
CA ALA A 65 8.24 11.40 4.19
C ALA A 65 8.30 9.96 4.73
N LEU A 66 8.86 9.00 3.98
CA LEU A 66 8.96 7.60 4.40
C LEU A 66 9.74 7.46 5.73
N PRO A 67 10.94 8.05 5.93
CA PRO A 67 11.68 7.90 7.19
C PRO A 67 10.91 8.43 8.41
N VAL A 68 10.29 9.61 8.29
CA VAL A 68 9.53 10.21 9.39
C VAL A 68 8.25 9.43 9.71
N TYR A 69 7.60 8.86 8.70
CA TYR A 69 6.46 7.96 8.89
C TYR A 69 6.84 6.73 9.72
N VAL A 70 7.95 6.07 9.36
CA VAL A 70 8.45 4.90 10.08
C VAL A 70 8.82 5.27 11.52
N ALA A 71 9.52 6.39 11.72
CA ALA A 71 9.89 6.90 13.04
C ALA A 71 8.66 7.16 13.92
N ARG A 72 7.62 7.80 13.38
CA ARG A 72 6.37 8.11 14.09
C ARG A 72 5.62 6.84 14.49
N ARG A 73 5.49 5.87 13.58
CA ARG A 73 4.84 4.58 13.90
C ARG A 73 5.58 3.84 15.00
N ARG A 74 6.93 3.83 14.98
CA ARG A 74 7.73 3.28 16.07
C ARG A 74 7.46 3.98 17.40
N MET A 75 7.47 5.32 17.41
CA MET A 75 7.17 6.11 18.61
C MET A 75 5.79 5.78 19.19
N MET A 76 4.81 5.56 18.32
CA MET A 76 3.44 5.15 18.67
C MET A 76 3.31 3.65 18.98
N LYS A 77 4.42 2.90 19.03
CA LYS A 77 4.46 1.44 19.29
C LYS A 77 3.58 0.61 18.33
N MET A 78 3.45 1.07 17.09
CA MET A 78 2.69 0.37 16.06
C MET A 78 3.55 -0.72 15.41
N THR A 79 2.90 -1.75 14.86
CA THR A 79 3.58 -2.76 14.04
C THR A 79 4.36 -2.09 12.90
N PRO A 80 5.60 -2.53 12.61
CA PRO A 80 6.36 -2.06 11.46
C PRO A 80 5.54 -2.13 10.16
N PRO A 81 5.57 -1.10 9.31
CA PRO A 81 4.82 -1.10 8.07
C PRO A 81 5.50 -1.95 6.98
N VAL A 82 4.70 -2.42 6.03
CA VAL A 82 5.16 -3.05 4.79
C VAL A 82 5.09 -2.02 3.67
N ILE A 83 6.17 -1.87 2.92
CA ILE A 83 6.28 -0.86 1.87
C ILE A 83 6.80 -1.52 0.60
N TYR A 84 5.95 -1.58 -0.40
CA TYR A 84 6.29 -2.01 -1.75
C TYR A 84 6.81 -0.81 -2.54
N MET A 85 7.90 -0.98 -3.26
CA MET A 85 8.49 0.07 -4.09
C MET A 85 9.27 -0.54 -5.26
N PRO A 86 9.58 0.21 -6.34
CA PRO A 86 10.29 -0.34 -7.48
C PRO A 86 11.60 -1.00 -7.02
N GLU A 87 11.91 -2.18 -7.54
CA GLU A 87 13.08 -2.97 -7.11
C GLU A 87 14.37 -2.14 -7.03
N SER A 88 14.62 -1.29 -8.02
CA SER A 88 15.79 -0.41 -8.10
C SER A 88 15.91 0.59 -6.95
N THR A 89 14.83 0.82 -6.20
CA THR A 89 14.76 1.80 -5.10
C THR A 89 14.96 1.18 -3.71
N ILE A 90 14.92 -0.15 -3.60
CA ILE A 90 15.04 -0.86 -2.32
C ILE A 90 16.38 -0.57 -1.66
N GLU A 91 17.47 -0.83 -2.36
CA GLU A 91 18.83 -0.67 -1.83
C GLU A 91 19.16 0.79 -1.47
N PRO A 92 18.87 1.79 -2.35
CA PRO A 92 19.02 3.20 -2.00
C PRO A 92 18.20 3.60 -0.77
N MET A 93 16.94 3.16 -0.67
CA MET A 93 16.08 3.50 0.48
C MET A 93 16.60 2.87 1.78
N GLN A 94 17.08 1.62 1.73
CA GLN A 94 17.72 0.98 2.90
C GLN A 94 18.97 1.75 3.35
N ARG A 95 19.77 2.29 2.43
CA ARG A 95 20.90 3.18 2.78
C ARG A 95 20.42 4.46 3.44
N ILE A 96 19.40 5.12 2.88
CA ILE A 96 18.81 6.35 3.44
C ILE A 96 18.31 6.12 4.87
N LEU A 97 17.55 5.05 5.10
CA LEU A 97 17.04 4.72 6.44
C LEU A 97 18.16 4.42 7.44
N ARG A 98 19.24 3.74 7.02
CA ARG A 98 20.42 3.52 7.86
C ARG A 98 21.13 4.83 8.20
N LEU A 99 21.26 5.74 7.24
CA LEU A 99 21.86 7.06 7.46
C LEU A 99 21.04 7.89 8.43
N PHE A 100 19.71 7.97 8.25
CA PHE A 100 18.82 8.63 9.20
C PHE A 100 18.91 7.98 10.58
N SER A 101 18.93 6.65 10.67
CA SER A 101 19.07 5.94 11.95
C SER A 101 20.38 6.30 12.67
N ARG A 102 21.47 6.52 11.92
CA ARG A 102 22.77 6.94 12.48
C ARG A 102 22.75 8.38 13.00
N VAL A 103 22.10 9.28 12.27
CA VAL A 103 22.01 10.70 12.65
C VAL A 103 21.05 10.90 13.82
N ASP A 104 19.84 10.35 13.72
CA ASP A 104 18.76 10.49 14.71
C ASP A 104 18.96 9.59 15.94
N ARG A 105 19.83 8.58 15.84
CA ARG A 105 20.02 7.51 16.84
C ARG A 105 18.75 6.70 17.14
N GLY A 106 17.75 6.79 16.27
CA GLY A 106 16.51 6.03 16.31
C GLY A 106 16.54 4.86 15.33
N ARG A 107 15.97 3.70 15.73
CA ARG A 107 15.71 2.62 14.77
C ARG A 107 14.54 3.00 13.86
N LEU A 108 14.62 2.64 12.58
CA LEU A 108 13.55 2.82 11.60
C LEU A 108 13.05 1.45 11.09
N PRO A 109 12.25 0.71 11.89
CA PRO A 109 11.79 -0.62 11.52
C PRO A 109 10.67 -0.54 10.47
N CYS A 110 10.92 -1.09 9.29
CA CYS A 110 9.94 -1.33 8.24
C CYS A 110 10.38 -2.50 7.37
N GLU A 111 9.44 -3.11 6.68
CA GLU A 111 9.71 -4.11 5.65
C GLU A 111 9.65 -3.44 4.28
N LEU A 112 10.77 -3.44 3.55
CA LEU A 112 10.83 -2.91 2.18
C LEU A 112 10.82 -4.09 1.21
N LEU A 113 9.80 -4.16 0.36
CA LEU A 113 9.61 -5.24 -0.60
C LEU A 113 9.70 -4.71 -2.03
N ALA A 114 10.47 -5.39 -2.86
CA ALA A 114 10.60 -5.06 -4.27
C ALA A 114 9.28 -5.35 -5.00
N ALA A 115 8.82 -4.40 -5.81
CA ALA A 115 7.75 -4.58 -6.78
C ALA A 115 8.32 -4.44 -8.20
N ARG A 116 7.83 -5.28 -9.11
CA ARG A 116 8.19 -5.34 -10.53
C ARG A 116 6.93 -5.36 -11.38
N ALA A 117 7.03 -4.86 -12.61
CA ALA A 117 5.94 -4.95 -13.55
C ALA A 117 5.60 -6.43 -13.83
N GLY A 118 4.32 -6.77 -13.80
CA GLY A 118 3.83 -8.14 -13.91
C GLY A 118 3.64 -8.86 -12.57
N ASP A 119 4.07 -8.28 -11.45
CA ASP A 119 3.85 -8.89 -10.14
C ASP A 119 2.35 -8.92 -9.77
N GLU A 120 1.96 -9.99 -9.10
CA GLU A 120 0.71 -10.10 -8.34
C GLU A 120 1.03 -10.18 -6.85
N ILE A 121 0.67 -9.13 -6.10
CA ILE A 121 0.95 -9.01 -4.67
C ILE A 121 -0.33 -9.39 -3.91
N GLU A 122 -0.33 -10.57 -3.31
CA GLU A 122 -1.43 -11.01 -2.46
C GLU A 122 -1.42 -10.25 -1.12
N LEU A 123 -2.49 -9.47 -0.86
CA LEU A 123 -2.67 -8.74 0.39
C LEU A 123 -3.47 -9.56 1.42
N SER A 124 -4.44 -10.33 0.91
CA SER A 124 -5.30 -11.22 1.68
C SER A 124 -5.96 -12.22 0.73
N ARG A 125 -6.75 -13.15 1.27
CA ARG A 125 -7.57 -14.07 0.47
C ARG A 125 -8.50 -13.36 -0.53
N GLU A 126 -8.89 -12.12 -0.23
CA GLU A 126 -9.88 -11.36 -0.99
C GLU A 126 -9.28 -10.18 -1.75
N HIS A 127 -8.01 -9.81 -1.52
CA HIS A 127 -7.41 -8.64 -2.17
C HIS A 127 -6.04 -8.97 -2.74
N VAL A 128 -5.83 -8.57 -4.00
CA VAL A 128 -4.57 -8.73 -4.74
C VAL A 128 -4.27 -7.41 -5.45
N VAL A 129 -2.99 -7.07 -5.56
CA VAL A 129 -2.53 -5.92 -6.33
C VAL A 129 -1.77 -6.40 -7.55
N THR A 130 -2.18 -5.98 -8.74
CA THR A 130 -1.39 -6.20 -9.96
C THR A 130 -0.54 -4.98 -10.24
N VAL A 131 0.71 -5.21 -10.65
CA VAL A 131 1.70 -4.16 -10.88
C VAL A 131 1.98 -4.01 -12.37
N SER A 132 2.02 -2.79 -12.88
CA SER A 132 2.33 -2.50 -14.29
C SER A 132 3.40 -1.42 -14.43
N ALA A 133 4.25 -1.52 -15.44
CA ALA A 133 5.20 -0.46 -15.74
C ALA A 133 4.46 0.79 -16.26
N THR A 134 4.95 1.97 -15.87
CA THR A 134 4.50 3.25 -16.42
C THR A 134 5.66 3.97 -17.13
N THR A 135 5.33 4.87 -18.06
CA THR A 135 6.34 5.69 -18.74
C THR A 135 6.65 6.92 -17.90
N HIS A 136 7.89 7.03 -17.43
CA HIS A 136 8.38 8.16 -16.65
C HIS A 136 9.91 8.28 -16.73
N THR A 137 10.49 9.36 -16.21
CA THR A 137 11.94 9.62 -16.25
C THR A 137 12.78 8.71 -15.35
N VAL A 138 12.15 8.08 -14.36
CA VAL A 138 12.76 7.07 -13.48
C VAL A 138 11.90 5.79 -13.50
N PRO A 139 12.42 4.63 -13.07
CA PRO A 139 11.60 3.43 -12.92
C PRO A 139 10.33 3.73 -12.12
N SER A 140 9.18 3.44 -12.73
CA SER A 140 7.87 3.82 -12.21
C SER A 140 6.85 2.73 -12.45
N LEU A 141 5.93 2.58 -11.48
CA LEU A 141 4.93 1.53 -11.44
C LEU A 141 3.53 2.13 -11.21
N GLY A 142 2.55 1.50 -11.85
CA GLY A 142 1.13 1.63 -11.54
C GLY A 142 0.64 0.41 -10.76
N PHE A 143 -0.34 0.63 -9.89
CA PHE A 143 -0.94 -0.40 -9.05
C PHE A 143 -2.44 -0.45 -9.25
N VAL A 144 -2.98 -1.64 -9.44
CA VAL A 144 -4.43 -1.88 -9.46
C VAL A 144 -4.78 -2.83 -8.34
N VAL A 145 -5.67 -2.38 -7.44
CA VAL A 145 -6.17 -3.19 -6.33
C VAL A 145 -7.44 -3.91 -6.77
N TRP A 146 -7.42 -5.23 -6.70
CA TRP A 146 -8.54 -6.09 -7.05
C TRP A 146 -9.18 -6.68 -5.80
N GLN A 147 -10.50 -6.83 -5.84
CA GLN A 147 -11.21 -7.70 -4.92
C GLN A 147 -11.48 -9.06 -5.57
N ARG A 148 -10.81 -10.11 -5.10
CA ARG A 148 -10.99 -11.48 -5.55
C ARG A 148 -12.27 -12.06 -4.94
N ARG A 149 -13.24 -12.37 -5.80
CA ARG A 149 -14.50 -13.02 -5.41
C ARG A 149 -14.48 -14.46 -5.93
N ARG A 150 -14.70 -15.46 -5.06
CA ARG A 150 -15.00 -16.83 -5.49
C ARG A 150 -16.50 -16.90 -5.76
N LYS A 151 -16.86 -17.23 -6.99
CA LYS A 151 -18.25 -17.45 -7.41
C LYS A 151 -18.44 -18.94 -7.67
N LEU A 152 -19.64 -19.44 -7.41
CA LEU A 152 -20.01 -20.80 -7.81
C LEU A 152 -19.92 -20.92 -9.32
N LYS A 153 -19.33 -22.03 -9.78
CA LYS A 153 -19.38 -22.40 -11.19
C LYS A 153 -20.84 -22.57 -11.63
N PRO A 154 -21.19 -22.29 -12.90
CA PRO A 154 -22.56 -22.37 -13.39
C PRO A 154 -23.26 -23.68 -13.04
N GLU A 155 -22.55 -24.81 -13.12
CA GLU A 155 -23.06 -26.16 -12.82
C GLU A 155 -23.45 -26.37 -11.35
N TYR A 156 -23.00 -25.50 -10.44
CA TYR A 156 -23.36 -25.52 -9.02
C TYR A 156 -24.37 -24.45 -8.64
N GLN A 157 -24.81 -23.62 -9.60
CA GLN A 157 -25.85 -22.63 -9.37
C GLN A 157 -27.21 -23.35 -9.28
N GLY A 158 -27.93 -23.14 -8.18
CA GLY A 158 -29.22 -23.81 -7.90
C GLY A 158 -29.14 -25.00 -6.94
N LEU A 159 -27.92 -25.48 -6.62
CA LEU A 159 -27.72 -26.42 -5.54
C LEU A 159 -28.03 -25.75 -4.19
N GLN A 160 -28.63 -26.51 -3.27
CA GLN A 160 -28.85 -26.04 -1.91
C GLN A 160 -27.53 -25.97 -1.14
N GLY A 161 -27.48 -25.12 -0.10
CA GLY A 161 -26.26 -24.87 0.68
C GLY A 161 -25.61 -26.14 1.25
N HIS A 162 -26.39 -27.14 1.65
CA HIS A 162 -25.86 -28.42 2.14
C HIS A 162 -25.16 -29.21 1.02
N GLN A 163 -25.72 -29.23 -0.19
CA GLN A 163 -25.14 -29.92 -1.35
C GLN A 163 -23.81 -29.26 -1.77
N ILE A 164 -23.75 -27.93 -1.76
CA ILE A 164 -22.51 -27.18 -2.05
C ILE A 164 -21.45 -27.48 -0.98
N ARG A 165 -21.83 -27.52 0.29
CA ARG A 165 -20.93 -27.86 1.40
C ARG A 165 -20.37 -29.27 1.23
N ASP A 166 -21.22 -30.24 0.92
CA ASP A 166 -20.83 -31.64 0.81
C ASP A 166 -19.90 -31.85 -0.41
N LEU A 167 -20.13 -31.16 -1.53
CA LEU A 167 -19.20 -31.12 -2.67
C LEU A 167 -17.83 -30.54 -2.28
N ARG A 168 -17.82 -29.44 -1.53
CA ARG A 168 -16.58 -28.81 -1.05
C ARG A 168 -15.82 -29.71 -0.07
N LEU A 169 -16.51 -30.41 0.83
CA LEU A 169 -15.92 -31.39 1.75
C LEU A 169 -15.40 -32.63 1.01
N GLY A 170 -16.05 -33.02 -0.09
CA GLY A 170 -15.61 -34.06 -1.01
C GLY A 170 -14.42 -33.68 -1.89
N GLY A 171 -13.83 -32.49 -1.72
CA GLY A 171 -12.62 -32.04 -2.42
C GLY A 171 -12.88 -31.34 -3.76
N THR A 172 -14.12 -31.00 -4.08
CA THR A 172 -14.44 -30.24 -5.29
C THR A 172 -14.30 -28.73 -5.02
N GLU A 173 -13.38 -28.06 -5.74
CA GLU A 173 -13.13 -26.60 -5.65
C GLU A 173 -13.90 -25.73 -6.65
#